data_AF-R4I6R8-F1
#
_entry.id   AF-R4I6R8-F1
#
_cell.length_a   1.000
_cell.length_b   1.000
_cell.length_c   1.000
_cell.angle_alpha   90.00
_cell.angle_beta   90.00
_cell.angle_gamma   90.00
#
_symmetry.space_group_name_H-M   'P 1'
#
loop_
_entity.id
_entity.type
_entity.pdbx_description
1 polymer ?
#
loop_
_entity_poly.entity_id
_entity_poly.type
_entity_poly.pdbx_seq_one_letter_code
_entity_poly.pdbx_strand_id
1 'polypeptide(L)' 'NIPLGTAIHNIEITPGKGGQLVRTAGAVAKPIAKEGKLATLRLASGEVRLVSQNSIATIGQIGNTDANNKSMGKAG' A
#
# COMPACT_ATOMS: atom_id res chain seq x y z
N ASN A 1 12.44 9.87 2.54
CA ASN A 1 12.84 8.45 2.55
C ASN A 1 12.04 7.73 3.62
N ILE A 2 11.37 6.62 3.29
CA ILE A 2 10.45 5.90 4.21
C ILE A 2 11.23 4.82 4.98
N PRO A 3 11.08 4.65 6.30
CA PRO A 3 11.75 3.58 7.05
C PRO A 3 11.23 2.18 6.67
N LEU A 4 12.06 1.14 6.83
CA LEU A 4 11.60 -0.25 6.74
C LEU A 4 10.53 -0.53 7.81
N GLY A 5 9.56 -1.39 7.50
CA GLY A 5 8.47 -1.79 8.41
C GLY A 5 7.36 -0.75 8.61
N THR A 6 7.50 0.46 8.06
CA THR A 6 6.49 1.52 8.16
C THR A 6 5.23 1.16 7.37
N ALA A 7 4.06 1.44 7.94
CA ALA A 7 2.79 1.31 7.22
C ALA A 7 2.72 2.37 6.12
N ILE A 8 2.50 1.93 4.87
CA ILE A 8 2.37 2.80 3.71
C ILE A 8 1.15 2.42 2.86
N HIS A 9 0.60 3.41 2.17
CA HIS A 9 -0.50 3.25 1.22
C HIS A 9 -0.30 4.16 0.01
N ASN A 10 -1.17 4.04 -1.00
CA ASN A 10 -1.13 4.84 -2.22
C ASN A 10 0.24 4.79 -2.93
N ILE A 11 0.69 3.59 -3.28
CA ILE A 11 2.04 3.34 -3.81
C ILE A 11 2.06 3.42 -5.34
N GLU A 12 3.06 4.11 -5.89
CA GLU A 12 3.39 4.14 -7.31
C GLU A 12 4.05 2.84 -7.80
N ILE A 13 3.50 2.24 -8.85
CA ILE A 13 4.16 1.11 -9.56
C ILE A 13 5.30 1.62 -10.43
N THR A 14 5.03 2.68 -11.18
CA THR A 14 6.00 3.36 -12.05
C THR A 14 6.18 4.78 -11.54
N PRO A 15 7.42 5.24 -11.32
CA PRO A 15 7.69 6.60 -10.87
C PRO A 15 6.99 7.63 -11.76
N GLY A 16 6.22 8.54 -11.15
CA GLY A 16 5.52 9.63 -11.83
C GLY A 16 4.19 9.26 -12.50
N LYS A 17 3.70 8.02 -12.34
CA LYS A 17 2.36 7.61 -12.81
C LYS A 17 1.26 7.70 -11.74
N GLY A 18 1.56 8.23 -10.56
CA GLY A 18 0.63 8.31 -9.45
C GLY A 18 0.38 6.97 -8.75
N GLY A 19 -0.11 7.05 -7.51
CA GLY A 19 -0.35 5.88 -6.68
C GLY A 19 -1.43 4.98 -7.27
N GLN A 20 -1.08 3.71 -7.50
CA GLN A 20 -1.97 2.71 -8.12
C GLN A 20 -2.32 1.59 -7.15
N LEU A 21 -1.38 1.22 -6.27
CA LEU A 21 -1.54 0.13 -5.32
C LEU A 21 -1.98 0.64 -3.94
N VAL A 22 -2.64 -0.25 -3.19
CA VAL A 22 -3.04 -0.02 -1.79
C VAL A 22 -3.90 1.24 -1.66
N ARG A 23 -5.00 1.28 -2.43
CA ARG A 23 -5.97 2.39 -2.48
C ARG A 23 -7.32 2.07 -1.82
N THR A 24 -7.54 0.81 -1.47
CA THR A 24 -8.80 0.35 -0.87
C THR A 24 -8.85 0.68 0.62
N ALA A 25 -10.06 0.81 1.16
CA ALA A 25 -10.31 1.02 2.59
C ALA A 25 -9.59 -0.04 3.46
N GLY A 26 -8.89 0.41 4.51
CA GLY A 26 -8.10 -0.47 5.40
C GLY A 26 -6.86 -1.11 4.76
N ALA A 27 -6.53 -0.82 3.50
CA ALA A 27 -5.36 -1.40 2.86
C ALA A 27 -4.06 -0.79 3.41
N VAL A 28 -3.07 -1.64 3.63
CA VAL A 28 -1.73 -1.28 4.11
C VAL A 28 -0.67 -2.12 3.42
N ALA A 29 0.47 -1.53 3.10
CA ALA A 29 1.67 -2.23 2.69
C ALA A 29 2.83 -1.85 3.61
N LYS A 30 3.89 -2.68 3.60
CA LYS A 30 5.10 -2.45 4.38
C LYS A 30 6.35 -2.68 3.53
N PRO A 31 7.33 -1.77 3.54
CA PRO A 31 8.63 -2.00 2.95
C PRO A 31 9.41 -2.99 3.81
N ILE A 32 9.80 -4.12 3.24
CA ILE A 32 10.53 -5.18 3.94
C ILE A 32 12.03 -5.16 3.64
N ALA A 33 12.42 -4.71 2.45
CA ALA A 33 13.81 -4.58 2.05
C ALA A 33 13.99 -3.40 1.11
N LYS A 34 15.21 -2.86 1.08
CA LYS A 34 15.62 -1.76 0.22
C LYS A 34 17.03 -2.06 -0.27
N GLU A 35 17.15 -2.40 -1.55
CA GLU A 35 18.41 -2.79 -2.17
C GLU A 35 18.65 -2.01 -3.45
N GLY A 36 19.75 -1.26 -3.49
CA GLY A 36 20.11 -0.42 -4.62
C GLY A 36 18.97 0.54 -5.02
N LYS A 37 18.47 0.40 -6.25
CA LYS A 37 17.41 1.24 -6.83
C LYS A 37 16.00 0.70 -6.64
N LEU A 38 15.87 -0.47 -6.01
CA LEU A 38 14.59 -1.15 -5.79
C LEU A 38 14.26 -1.25 -4.30
N ALA A 39 12.96 -1.26 -4.00
CA ALA A 39 12.40 -1.54 -2.71
C ALA A 39 11.45 -2.73 -2.84
N THR A 40 11.53 -3.62 -1.87
CA THR A 40 10.63 -4.77 -1.76
C THR A 40 9.53 -4.41 -0.78
N LEU A 41 8.29 -4.43 -1.27
CA LEU A 41 7.10 -4.14 -0.49
C LEU A 41 6.27 -5.41 -0.31
N ARG A 42 5.75 -5.59 0.90
CA ARG A 42 4.72 -6.59 1.19
C ARG A 42 3.35 -5.89 1.15
N LEU A 43 2.47 -6.37 0.29
CA LEU A 43 1.11 -5.85 0.11
C LEU A 43 0.15 -6.43 1.15
N ALA A 44 -1.02 -5.81 1.29
CA ALA A 44 -2.10 -6.27 2.18
C ALA A 44 -2.58 -7.70 1.83
N SER A 45 -2.48 -8.11 0.57
CA SER A 45 -2.79 -9.46 0.09
C SER A 45 -1.78 -10.52 0.55
N GLY A 46 -0.65 -10.12 1.15
CA GLY A 46 0.48 -10.99 1.44
C GLY A 46 1.47 -11.12 0.29
N GLU A 47 1.13 -10.65 -0.91
CA GLU A 47 2.03 -10.61 -2.06
C GLU A 47 3.26 -9.74 -1.78
N VAL A 48 4.42 -10.22 -2.23
CA VAL A 48 5.67 -9.46 -2.17
C VAL A 48 5.98 -8.94 -3.57
N ARG A 49 6.22 -7.63 -3.67
CA ARG A 49 6.43 -6.95 -4.94
C ARG A 49 7.62 -6.00 -4.89
N LEU A 50 8.40 -6.00 -5.97
CA LEU A 50 9.51 -5.07 -6.18
C LEU A 50 9.01 -3.79 -6.86
N VAL A 51 9.50 -2.65 -6.38
CA VAL A 51 9.14 -1.31 -6.87
C VAL A 51 10.37 -0.42 -6.87
N SER A 52 10.42 0.60 -7.73
CA SER A 52 11.54 1.53 -7.73
C SER A 52 11.57 2.37 -6.45
N GLN A 53 12.76 2.64 -5.90
CA GLN A 53 12.90 3.59 -4.80
C GLN A 53 12.54 5.03 -5.17
N ASN A 54 12.47 5.33 -6.47
CA ASN A 54 12.02 6.63 -6.98
C ASN A 54 10.49 6.77 -6.97
N SER A 55 9.74 5.68 -6.75
CA SER A 55 8.28 5.72 -6.63
C SER A 55 7.85 6.44 -5.35
N ILE A 56 6.80 7.27 -5.44
CA ILE A 56 6.21 7.88 -4.25
C ILE A 56 5.21 6.94 -3.56
N ALA A 57 5.14 7.05 -2.24
CA ALA A 57 4.18 6.36 -1.40
C ALA A 57 3.81 7.25 -0.22
N THR A 58 2.60 7.09 0.30
CA THR A 58 2.11 7.88 1.45
C THR A 58 2.27 7.06 2.73
N ILE A 59 2.77 7.70 3.79
CA ILE A 59 2.92 7.07 5.10
C ILE A 59 1.55 6.99 5.79
N GLY A 60 1.28 5.85 6.43
CA GLY A 60 0.02 5.55 7.11
C GLY A 60 -0.78 4.47 6.39
N GLN A 61 -1.97 4.19 6.93
CA GLN A 61 -2.95 3.28 6.35
C GLN A 61 -4.15 4.07 5.83
N ILE A 62 -4.88 3.50 4.87
CA ILE A 62 -6.16 4.08 4.46
C ILE A 62 -7.19 3.87 5.57
N GLY A 63 -7.92 4.93 5.91
CA GLY A 63 -9.00 4.88 6.90
C GLY A 63 -10.18 3.99 6.46
N ASN A 64 -11.25 4.01 7.25
CA ASN A 64 -12.43 3.16 7.04
C ASN A 64 -12.10 1.66 7.07
N THR A 65 -11.31 1.24 8.07
CA THR A 65 -10.93 -0.17 8.29
C THR A 65 -12.15 -1.07 8.48
N ASP A 66 -13.24 -0.53 9.01
CA ASP A 66 -14.53 -1.21 9.21
C ASP A 66 -15.41 -1.27 7.95
N ALA A 67 -14.92 -0.84 6.78
CA ALA A 67 -15.65 -0.95 5.52
C ALA A 67 -16.14 -2.38 5.26
N ASN A 68 -15.36 -3.38 5.69
CA ASN A 68 -15.68 -4.79 5.51
C ASN A 68 -16.75 -5.29 6.50
N ASN A 69 -16.99 -4.58 7.60
CA ASN A 69 -17.99 -4.94 8.60
C ASN A 69 -19.37 -4.30 8.31
N LYS A 70 -19.50 -3.61 7.17
CA LYS A 70 -20.74 -2.95 6.79
C LYS A 70 -21.69 -3.97 6.14
N SER A 71 -22.60 -4.50 6.94
CA SER A 71 -23.68 -5.36 6.44
C SER A 71 -24.69 -4.53 5.64
N MET A 72 -24.87 -4.85 4.35
CA MET A 72 -25.96 -4.30 3.54
C MET A 72 -27.25 -5.00 3.98
N GLY A 73 -27.82 -4.54 5.10
CA GLY A 73 -28.81 -5.24 5.89
C GLY A 73 -30.20 -5.40 5.29
N LYS A 74 -30.38 -5.28 3.97
CA LYS A 74 -31.60 -5.57 3.19
C LYS A 74 -31.19 -5.84 1.73
N ALA A 75 -31.90 -6.75 1.05
CA ALA A 75 -31.80 -6.84 -0.40
C ALA A 75 -32.37 -5.56 -1.01
N GLY A 76 -31.62 -4.93 -1.92
CA GLY A 76 -32.19 -3.97 -2.87
C GLY A 76 -33.10 -4.67 -3.86
#